data_AF-A0A1M6ZAQ9-F1
#
_entry.id   AF-A0A1M6ZAQ9-F1
#
_cell.length_a   1.000
_cell.length_b   1.000
_cell.length_c   1.000
_cell.angle_alpha   90.00
_cell.angle_beta   90.00
_cell.angle_gamma   90.00
#
_symmetry.space_group_name_H-M   'P 1'
#
loop_
_entity.id
_entity.type
_entity.pdbx_description
1 polymer ?
#
loop_
_entity_poly.entity_id
_entity_poly.type
_entity_poly.pdbx_seq_one_letter_code
_entity_poly.pdbx_strand_id
1 'polypeptide(L)'
;MIVTVDKIIAFEGCEATLWGVGFTSQCSVEVVKDGERSERNLIEVEDSRIVFSVPAEGTYTVSVRLGDESIEIPMIVLSRDLMPVNRFPSRGDQETSKKEDIAKFAQMLKGLLPRGFIWNFKWTSVDSEKTNWQKLLESVAAGISNVWDSLADLLVNSSPACTKAVATWNDELGLPRKGLEFKDDDDKKKAKAEIYRIARARSGSTVPHFQNIIDLFGLNAEVVEYWKQPNRFPDWVKDLGEDAYMYVMIEIHDSEIEQTFFDCNSACDDYLSFWWNENFESAIDFDKLAHVKFIYLYK
;
A
#
# COMPACT_ATOMS: atom_id res chain seq x y z
N MET A 1 9.32 30.64 -22.65
CA MET A 1 9.68 29.25 -22.25
C MET A 1 8.89 28.23 -23.08
N ILE A 2 9.39 27.02 -23.36
CA ILE A 2 8.62 25.95 -24.06
C ILE A 2 8.71 24.65 -23.25
N VAL A 3 7.57 24.05 -22.91
CA VAL A 3 7.49 22.75 -22.23
C VAL A 3 6.95 21.71 -23.20
N THR A 4 7.54 20.51 -23.24
CA THR A 4 7.15 19.44 -24.17
C THR A 4 6.09 18.49 -23.61
N VAL A 5 5.54 18.81 -22.44
CA VAL A 5 4.66 17.93 -21.64
C VAL A 5 3.33 18.61 -21.36
N ASP A 6 2.25 17.98 -21.80
CA ASP A 6 0.89 18.56 -21.70
C ASP A 6 0.13 18.01 -20.47
N LYS A 7 0.70 17.04 -19.76
CA LYS A 7 0.20 16.49 -18.50
C LYS A 7 1.30 15.71 -17.76
N ILE A 8 1.38 15.85 -16.45
CA ILE A 8 2.27 15.09 -15.56
C ILE A 8 1.46 14.00 -14.84
N ILE A 9 2.01 12.79 -14.75
CA ILE A 9 1.51 11.74 -13.86
C ILE A 9 2.70 11.32 -12.99
N ALA A 10 2.55 11.41 -11.67
CA ALA A 10 3.63 11.14 -10.73
C ALA A 10 3.12 10.38 -9.50
N PHE A 11 4.04 9.85 -8.71
CA PHE A 11 3.74 9.23 -7.42
C PHE A 11 4.10 10.19 -6.29
N GLU A 12 3.28 10.19 -5.24
CA GLU A 12 3.52 10.95 -4.02
C GLU A 12 4.93 10.67 -3.44
N GLY A 13 5.60 11.73 -2.99
CA GLY A 13 6.94 11.62 -2.42
C GLY A 13 8.05 11.27 -3.43
N CYS A 14 7.75 11.20 -4.72
CA CYS A 14 8.75 11.13 -5.79
C CYS A 14 9.15 12.51 -6.31
N GLU A 15 10.11 12.51 -7.22
CA GLU A 15 10.51 13.69 -8.00
C GLU A 15 9.83 13.65 -9.37
N ALA A 16 9.39 14.80 -9.86
CA ALA A 16 8.89 14.96 -11.22
C ALA A 16 9.91 15.75 -12.04
N THR A 17 10.19 15.25 -13.25
CA THR A 17 11.06 15.95 -14.22
C THR A 17 10.22 16.51 -15.36
N LEU A 18 10.30 17.83 -15.56
CA LEU A 18 9.76 18.52 -16.72
C LEU A 18 10.86 18.75 -17.75
N TRP A 19 10.59 18.36 -19.00
CA TRP A 19 11.49 18.58 -20.13
C TRP A 19 10.99 19.73 -21.00
N GLY A 20 11.92 20.52 -21.53
CA GLY A 20 11.59 21.75 -22.23
C GLY A 20 12.84 22.50 -22.71
N VAL A 21 12.65 23.75 -23.10
CA VAL A 21 13.74 24.66 -23.51
C VAL A 21 13.50 26.03 -22.90
N GLY A 22 14.59 26.65 -22.44
CA GLY A 22 14.59 28.00 -21.88
C GLY A 22 14.21 28.03 -20.40
N PHE A 23 14.46 26.93 -19.68
CA PHE A 23 14.47 26.95 -18.23
C PHE A 23 15.75 27.63 -17.74
N THR A 24 15.68 28.33 -16.62
CA THR A 24 16.82 29.01 -16.00
C THR A 24 16.71 28.92 -14.50
N SER A 25 17.77 29.24 -13.76
CA SER A 25 17.74 29.29 -12.29
C SER A 25 16.74 30.31 -11.72
N GLN A 26 16.12 31.16 -12.56
CA GLN A 26 15.06 32.09 -12.17
C GLN A 26 13.65 31.50 -12.33
N CYS A 27 13.52 30.28 -12.84
CA CYS A 27 12.24 29.60 -12.92
C CYS A 27 11.73 29.25 -11.52
N SER A 28 10.43 29.35 -11.31
CA SER A 28 9.74 28.78 -10.16
C SER A 28 8.67 27.79 -10.61
N VAL A 29 8.40 26.79 -9.76
CA VAL A 29 7.32 25.82 -9.98
C VAL A 29 6.32 25.93 -8.84
N GLU A 30 5.09 26.27 -9.19
CA GLU A 30 3.95 26.27 -8.29
C GLU A 30 3.04 25.10 -8.63
N VAL A 31 2.35 24.58 -7.63
CA VAL A 31 1.26 23.62 -7.82
C VAL A 31 -0.03 24.26 -7.33
N VAL A 32 -1.09 24.15 -8.14
CA VAL A 32 -2.42 24.67 -7.87
C VAL A 32 -3.40 23.52 -7.64
N LYS A 33 -4.14 23.55 -6.52
CA LYS A 33 -5.27 22.66 -6.22
C LYS A 33 -6.41 23.51 -5.69
N ASP A 34 -7.59 23.39 -6.27
CA ASP A 34 -8.81 24.11 -5.83
C ASP A 34 -8.64 25.63 -5.67
N GLY A 35 -7.74 26.23 -6.47
CA GLY A 35 -7.41 27.65 -6.44
C GLY A 35 -6.31 28.05 -5.46
N GLU A 36 -5.90 27.15 -4.56
CA GLU A 36 -4.76 27.36 -3.66
C GLU A 36 -3.45 27.05 -4.37
N ARG A 37 -2.46 27.94 -4.21
CA ARG A 37 -1.15 27.83 -4.83
C ARG A 37 -0.10 27.49 -3.77
N SER A 38 0.72 26.49 -4.06
CA SER A 38 1.86 26.13 -3.21
C SER A 38 3.13 26.05 -4.05
N GLU A 39 4.13 26.84 -3.68
CA GLU A 39 5.46 26.75 -4.30
C GLU A 39 6.10 25.40 -3.99
N ARG A 40 6.84 24.86 -4.96
CA ARG A 40 7.56 23.58 -4.82
C ARG A 40 9.05 23.81 -4.82
N ASN A 41 9.72 23.02 -3.99
CA ASN A 41 11.17 22.98 -3.94
C ASN A 41 11.69 22.44 -5.26
N LEU A 42 12.50 23.26 -5.95
CA LEU A 42 13.26 22.85 -7.11
C LEU A 42 14.50 22.11 -6.64
N ILE A 43 14.65 20.89 -7.13
CA ILE A 43 15.77 20.01 -6.81
C ILE A 43 16.90 20.27 -7.80
N GLU A 44 16.55 20.41 -9.08
CA GLU A 44 17.51 20.62 -10.16
C GLU A 44 16.88 21.51 -11.25
N VAL A 45 17.64 22.45 -11.77
CA VAL A 45 17.24 23.27 -12.92
C VAL A 45 18.39 23.35 -13.91
N GLU A 46 18.15 22.85 -15.11
CA GLU A 46 19.04 22.93 -16.26
C GLU A 46 18.29 23.56 -17.44
N ASP A 47 18.99 24.08 -18.44
CA ASP A 47 18.39 24.73 -19.61
C ASP A 47 17.32 23.87 -20.32
N SER A 48 17.45 22.53 -20.23
CA SER A 48 16.55 21.55 -20.85
C SER A 48 15.59 20.81 -19.91
N ARG A 49 15.75 20.94 -18.58
CA ARG A 49 14.86 20.26 -17.63
C ARG A 49 14.76 20.94 -16.26
N ILE A 50 13.62 20.74 -15.60
CA ILE A 50 13.40 21.10 -14.20
C ILE A 50 12.98 19.85 -13.42
N VAL A 51 13.57 19.63 -12.25
CA VAL A 51 13.21 18.58 -11.30
C VAL A 51 12.65 19.21 -10.04
N PHE A 52 11.49 18.75 -9.59
CA PHE A 52 10.83 19.26 -8.38
C PHE A 52 10.12 18.15 -7.60
N SER A 53 9.91 18.40 -6.32
CA SER A 53 9.20 17.48 -5.42
C SER A 53 7.71 17.37 -5.76
N VAL A 54 7.18 16.15 -5.88
CA VAL A 54 5.76 15.87 -6.14
C VAL A 54 4.93 16.09 -4.85
N PRO A 55 3.75 16.74 -4.92
CA PRO A 55 2.87 16.91 -3.75
C PRO A 55 2.23 15.58 -3.29
N ALA A 56 1.36 15.64 -2.28
CA ALA A 56 0.53 14.51 -1.86
C ALA A 56 -0.44 14.06 -2.97
N GLU A 57 -1.09 12.90 -2.80
CA GLU A 57 -2.08 12.38 -3.76
C GLU A 57 -3.13 13.44 -4.17
N GLY A 58 -3.50 13.45 -5.45
CA GLY A 58 -4.59 14.29 -5.95
C GLY A 58 -4.43 14.75 -7.39
N THR A 59 -5.34 15.61 -7.82
CA THR A 59 -5.28 16.29 -9.11
C THR A 59 -4.88 17.74 -8.90
N TYR A 60 -3.94 18.21 -9.71
CA TYR A 60 -3.27 19.49 -9.58
C TYR A 60 -3.06 20.15 -10.94
N THR A 61 -2.71 21.43 -10.94
CA THR A 61 -2.13 22.12 -12.09
C THR A 61 -0.75 22.65 -11.70
N VAL A 62 0.29 22.20 -12.39
CA VAL A 62 1.65 22.71 -12.23
C VAL A 62 1.81 23.98 -13.06
N SER A 63 2.19 25.08 -12.43
CA SER A 63 2.51 26.34 -13.08
C SER A 63 4.02 26.57 -13.04
N VAL A 64 4.67 26.53 -14.21
CA VAL A 64 6.08 26.90 -14.33
C VAL A 64 6.15 28.37 -14.72
N ARG A 65 6.86 29.19 -13.95
CA ARG A 65 6.93 30.64 -14.13
C ARG A 65 8.35 31.10 -14.44
N LEU A 66 8.46 32.12 -15.29
CA LEU A 66 9.69 32.87 -15.56
C LEU A 66 9.32 34.33 -15.78
N GLY A 67 9.50 35.17 -14.76
CA GLY A 67 8.99 36.55 -14.78
C GLY A 67 7.46 36.57 -14.90
N ASP A 68 6.94 37.26 -15.91
CA ASP A 68 5.50 37.37 -16.19
C ASP A 68 4.96 36.20 -17.05
N GLU A 69 5.84 35.36 -17.61
CA GLU A 69 5.43 34.19 -18.39
C GLU A 69 5.12 33.01 -17.47
N SER A 70 3.98 32.34 -17.72
CA SER A 70 3.64 31.10 -17.02
C SER A 70 3.10 30.04 -17.98
N ILE A 71 3.48 28.78 -17.74
CA ILE A 71 2.92 27.62 -18.44
C ILE A 71 2.23 26.74 -17.42
N GLU A 72 0.97 26.40 -17.70
CA GLU A 72 0.16 25.54 -16.85
C GLU A 72 0.05 24.13 -17.43
N ILE A 73 0.33 23.13 -16.60
CA ILE A 73 0.41 21.73 -16.97
C ILE A 73 -0.41 20.93 -15.96
N PRO A 74 -1.50 20.28 -16.37
CA PRO A 74 -2.25 19.38 -15.50
C PRO A 74 -1.36 18.29 -14.91
N MET A 75 -1.52 17.97 -13.63
CA MET A 75 -0.77 16.94 -12.93
C MET A 75 -1.72 16.04 -12.16
N ILE A 76 -1.51 14.74 -12.24
CA ILE A 76 -2.14 13.76 -11.35
C ILE A 76 -1.05 13.12 -10.51
N VAL A 77 -1.22 13.20 -9.21
CA VAL A 77 -0.39 12.49 -8.24
C VAL A 77 -1.18 11.30 -7.73
N LEU A 78 -0.58 10.14 -7.89
CA LEU A 78 -1.05 8.89 -7.34
C LEU A 78 -0.37 8.67 -5.99
N SER A 79 -1.08 8.15 -4.99
CA SER A 79 -0.44 7.82 -3.73
C SER A 79 0.69 6.80 -3.96
N ARG A 80 1.78 6.97 -3.21
CA ARG A 80 2.85 5.98 -3.12
C ARG A 80 2.33 4.66 -2.54
N ASP A 81 1.27 4.75 -1.75
CA ASP A 81 0.53 3.63 -1.17
C ASP A 81 -0.48 3.02 -2.15
N LEU A 82 -0.18 3.08 -3.46
CA LEU A 82 -0.84 2.25 -4.47
C LEU A 82 -0.57 0.75 -4.30
N MET A 83 -0.23 0.25 -3.11
CA MET A 83 -1.15 -0.63 -2.37
C MET A 83 -0.57 -1.03 -1.00
N PRO A 84 -1.20 -0.68 0.14
CA PRO A 84 -1.06 -1.52 1.31
C PRO A 84 -1.57 -2.91 0.94
N VAL A 85 -0.86 -3.95 1.37
CA VAL A 85 -1.24 -5.37 1.23
C VAL A 85 -2.70 -5.62 1.70
N ASN A 86 -3.27 -4.69 2.48
CA ASN A 86 -4.64 -4.71 2.99
C ASN A 86 -5.72 -4.26 1.97
N ARG A 87 -5.35 -3.73 0.79
CA ARG A 87 -6.28 -3.34 -0.29
C ARG A 87 -6.18 -4.23 -1.53
N PHE A 88 -5.73 -5.48 -1.40
CA PHE A 88 -6.06 -6.45 -2.45
C PHE A 88 -7.59 -6.56 -2.49
N PRO A 89 -8.24 -6.27 -3.63
CA PRO A 89 -9.69 -6.34 -3.70
C PRO A 89 -10.10 -7.75 -3.29
N SER A 90 -10.78 -7.85 -2.15
CA SER A 90 -11.51 -9.06 -1.79
C SER A 90 -12.40 -9.38 -2.99
N ARG A 91 -12.27 -10.60 -3.55
CA ARG A 91 -13.03 -11.08 -4.72
C ARG A 91 -14.54 -10.85 -4.54
N GLY A 92 -15.01 -9.66 -4.89
CA GLY A 92 -16.40 -9.32 -5.15
C GLY A 92 -16.56 -9.19 -6.66
N ASP A 93 -17.35 -10.08 -7.24
CA ASP A 93 -17.79 -10.12 -8.64
C ASP A 93 -16.69 -10.00 -9.73
N GLN A 94 -16.11 -11.16 -10.05
CA GLN A 94 -14.93 -11.36 -10.90
C GLN A 94 -15.01 -10.84 -12.34
N GLU A 95 -16.20 -10.56 -12.90
CA GLU A 95 -16.30 -10.10 -14.30
C GLU A 95 -16.36 -8.59 -14.44
N THR A 96 -16.99 -7.90 -13.49
CA THR A 96 -17.15 -6.43 -13.55
C THR A 96 -15.87 -5.75 -13.11
N SER A 97 -15.25 -6.20 -12.02
CA SER A 97 -13.95 -5.68 -11.53
C SER A 97 -12.85 -5.83 -12.57
N LYS A 98 -12.79 -6.99 -13.25
CA LYS A 98 -11.72 -7.27 -14.22
C LYS A 98 -11.83 -6.39 -15.46
N LYS A 99 -13.04 -6.08 -15.93
CA LYS A 99 -13.24 -5.15 -17.05
C LYS A 99 -12.84 -3.72 -16.68
N GLU A 100 -13.13 -3.29 -15.46
CA GLU A 100 -12.72 -1.99 -14.94
C GLU A 100 -11.20 -1.89 -14.80
N ASP A 101 -10.55 -2.93 -14.31
CA ASP A 101 -9.09 -2.94 -14.14
C ASP A 101 -8.36 -2.98 -15.49
N ILE A 102 -8.86 -3.77 -16.46
CA ILE A 102 -8.36 -3.73 -17.84
C ILE A 102 -8.51 -2.33 -18.44
N ALA A 103 -9.64 -1.64 -18.21
CA ALA A 103 -9.84 -0.29 -18.70
C ALA A 103 -8.86 0.71 -18.06
N LYS A 104 -8.62 0.62 -16.75
CA LYS A 104 -7.63 1.43 -16.03
C LYS A 104 -6.22 1.19 -16.57
N PHE A 105 -5.78 -0.06 -16.71
CA PHE A 105 -4.47 -0.38 -17.27
C PHE A 105 -4.33 0.07 -18.72
N ALA A 106 -5.37 -0.08 -19.55
CA ALA A 106 -5.36 0.40 -20.92
C ALA A 106 -5.22 1.94 -21.00
N GLN A 107 -5.86 2.66 -20.07
CA GLN A 107 -5.72 4.11 -19.95
C GLN A 107 -4.31 4.52 -19.48
N MET A 108 -3.71 3.79 -18.54
CA MET A 108 -2.33 3.99 -18.10
C MET A 108 -1.35 3.77 -19.25
N LEU A 109 -1.47 2.65 -19.97
CA LEU A 109 -0.63 2.33 -21.13
C LEU A 109 -0.74 3.41 -22.21
N LYS A 110 -1.95 3.90 -22.48
CA LYS A 110 -2.17 5.03 -23.39
C LYS A 110 -1.42 6.29 -22.93
N GLY A 111 -1.41 6.57 -21.62
CA GLY A 111 -0.67 7.69 -21.05
C GLY A 111 0.86 7.60 -21.22
N LEU A 112 1.39 6.39 -21.41
CA LEU A 112 2.82 6.13 -21.61
C LEU A 112 3.25 6.20 -23.09
N LEU A 113 2.31 6.25 -24.04
CA LEU A 113 2.64 6.32 -25.46
C LEU A 113 3.11 7.73 -25.86
N PRO A 114 4.10 7.85 -26.77
CA PRO A 114 4.47 9.14 -27.35
C PRO A 114 3.27 9.82 -28.01
N ARG A 115 3.12 11.13 -27.85
CA ARG A 115 2.03 11.86 -28.54
C ARG A 115 2.38 12.05 -30.01
N GLY A 116 1.45 11.68 -30.90
CA GLY A 116 1.58 11.81 -32.36
C GLY A 116 0.28 11.47 -33.08
N PHE A 117 0.14 11.88 -34.34
CA PHE A 117 -1.08 11.70 -35.15
C PHE A 117 -1.55 10.23 -35.22
N ILE A 118 -0.61 9.29 -35.10
CA ILE A 118 -0.84 7.83 -35.11
C ILE A 118 -1.49 7.33 -33.80
N TRP A 119 -1.33 8.05 -32.69
CA TRP A 119 -1.79 7.62 -31.35
C TRP A 119 -3.03 8.37 -30.86
N ASN A 120 -3.34 9.52 -31.47
CA ASN A 120 -4.47 10.39 -31.15
C ASN A 120 -5.81 9.96 -31.80
N PHE A 121 -5.95 8.70 -32.24
CA PHE A 121 -7.24 8.22 -32.73
C PHE A 121 -8.30 8.35 -31.64
N LYS A 122 -9.41 9.02 -31.98
CA LYS A 122 -10.54 9.30 -31.08
C LYS A 122 -10.90 8.06 -30.28
N TRP A 123 -10.58 8.08 -28.99
CA TRP A 123 -10.95 7.07 -28.00
C TRP A 123 -12.44 7.18 -27.60
N THR A 124 -13.23 7.78 -28.48
CA THR A 124 -14.60 8.24 -28.26
C THR A 124 -15.43 7.79 -29.46
N SER A 125 -15.75 6.50 -29.51
CA SER A 125 -17.03 6.06 -30.09
C SER A 125 -17.58 5.01 -29.15
N VAL A 126 -18.63 5.39 -28.43
CA VAL A 126 -19.43 4.49 -27.61
C VAL A 126 -20.18 3.47 -28.51
N ASP A 127 -20.18 3.64 -29.84
CA ASP A 127 -21.11 2.90 -30.72
C ASP A 127 -20.58 2.32 -32.05
N SER A 128 -19.27 2.22 -32.32
CA SER A 128 -18.81 1.27 -33.36
C SER A 128 -17.28 1.16 -33.45
N GLU A 129 -16.83 -0.10 -33.39
CA GLU A 129 -15.51 -0.63 -33.71
C GLU A 129 -14.30 0.04 -33.04
N LYS A 130 -13.82 -0.60 -31.97
CA LYS A 130 -12.49 -0.34 -31.42
C LYS A 130 -11.43 -0.44 -32.53
N THR A 131 -10.59 0.59 -32.64
CA THR A 131 -9.44 0.59 -33.54
C THR A 131 -8.50 -0.58 -33.22
N ASN A 132 -7.71 -1.05 -34.18
CA ASN A 132 -6.73 -2.12 -33.94
C ASN A 132 -5.71 -1.75 -32.84
N TRP A 133 -5.37 -0.47 -32.71
CA TRP A 133 -4.52 0.03 -31.63
C TRP A 133 -5.19 -0.02 -30.25
N GLN A 134 -6.47 0.32 -30.17
CA GLN A 134 -7.25 0.11 -28.94
C GLN A 134 -7.31 -1.36 -28.55
N LYS A 135 -7.62 -2.25 -29.50
CA LYS A 135 -7.66 -3.69 -29.26
C LYS A 135 -6.31 -4.22 -28.78
N LEU A 136 -5.21 -3.75 -29.35
CA LEU A 136 -3.86 -4.12 -28.92
C LEU A 136 -3.58 -3.65 -27.49
N LEU A 137 -3.85 -2.39 -27.16
CA LEU A 137 -3.65 -1.85 -25.81
C LEU A 137 -4.50 -2.55 -24.76
N GLU A 138 -5.77 -2.82 -25.07
CA GLU A 138 -6.64 -3.60 -24.19
C GLU A 138 -6.15 -5.04 -24.01
N SER A 139 -5.57 -5.65 -25.05
CA SER A 139 -4.99 -7.00 -24.95
C SER A 139 -3.74 -7.01 -24.06
N VAL A 140 -2.88 -5.99 -24.18
CA VAL A 140 -1.73 -5.82 -23.29
C VAL A 140 -2.18 -5.53 -21.86
N ALA A 141 -3.18 -4.67 -21.67
CA ALA A 141 -3.77 -4.38 -20.37
C ALA A 141 -4.39 -5.62 -19.71
N ALA A 142 -5.05 -6.48 -20.48
CA ALA A 142 -5.53 -7.77 -20.01
C ALA A 142 -4.38 -8.70 -19.59
N GLY A 143 -3.27 -8.70 -20.32
CA GLY A 143 -2.04 -9.40 -19.92
C GLY A 143 -1.50 -8.90 -18.59
N ILE A 144 -1.40 -7.58 -18.41
CA ILE A 144 -0.94 -6.95 -17.16
C ILE A 144 -1.88 -7.28 -16.01
N SER A 145 -3.20 -7.15 -16.21
CA SER A 145 -4.21 -7.53 -15.22
C SER A 145 -4.07 -9.00 -14.81
N ASN A 146 -3.82 -9.92 -15.74
CA ASN A 146 -3.62 -11.33 -15.38
C ASN A 146 -2.33 -11.58 -14.58
N VAL A 147 -1.23 -10.90 -14.93
CA VAL A 147 0.02 -10.97 -14.15
C VAL A 147 -0.19 -10.38 -12.76
N TRP A 148 -0.92 -9.27 -12.68
CA TRP A 148 -1.29 -8.64 -11.43
C TRP A 148 -2.14 -9.55 -10.54
N ASP A 149 -3.18 -10.17 -11.12
CA ASP A 149 -4.02 -11.16 -10.43
C ASP A 149 -3.17 -12.32 -9.88
N SER A 150 -2.21 -12.79 -10.68
CA SER A 150 -1.30 -13.87 -10.27
C SER A 150 -0.38 -13.43 -9.13
N LEU A 151 0.12 -12.19 -9.16
CA LEU A 151 0.94 -11.61 -8.08
C LEU A 151 0.12 -11.45 -6.79
N ALA A 152 -1.12 -10.93 -6.91
CA ALA A 152 -2.05 -10.81 -5.79
C ALA A 152 -2.35 -12.17 -5.18
N ASP A 153 -2.65 -13.19 -6.00
CA ASP A 153 -2.87 -14.56 -5.54
C ASP A 153 -1.61 -15.13 -4.88
N LEU A 154 -0.41 -14.88 -5.41
CA LEU A 154 0.84 -15.28 -4.76
C LEU A 154 1.03 -14.60 -3.39
N LEU A 155 0.77 -13.30 -3.29
CA LEU A 155 0.90 -12.54 -2.05
C LEU A 155 -0.12 -13.01 -1.00
N VAL A 156 -1.38 -13.18 -1.39
CA VAL A 156 -2.45 -13.72 -0.52
C VAL A 156 -2.08 -15.12 -0.03
N ASN A 157 -1.57 -15.99 -0.92
CA ASN A 157 -1.20 -17.36 -0.53
C ASN A 157 0.13 -17.45 0.21
N SER A 158 1.00 -16.43 0.12
CA SER A 158 2.25 -16.32 0.88
C SER A 158 2.05 -15.98 2.37
N SER A 159 0.82 -15.58 2.74
CA SER A 159 0.44 -15.33 4.12
C SER A 159 -0.37 -16.51 4.68
N PRO A 160 0.04 -17.13 5.80
CA PRO A 160 -0.76 -18.13 6.52
C PRO A 160 -2.19 -17.71 6.84
N ALA A 161 -2.43 -16.40 6.99
CA ALA A 161 -3.73 -15.87 7.37
C ALA A 161 -4.69 -15.72 6.18
N CYS A 162 -4.17 -15.28 5.04
CA CYS A 162 -4.97 -14.98 3.86
C CYS A 162 -5.02 -16.16 2.87
N THR A 163 -4.16 -17.17 3.07
CA THR A 163 -4.03 -18.29 2.16
C THR A 163 -5.30 -19.13 2.08
N LYS A 164 -5.68 -19.44 0.85
CA LYS A 164 -6.67 -20.48 0.55
C LYS A 164 -5.99 -21.84 0.33
N ALA A 165 -4.66 -21.85 0.20
CA ALA A 165 -3.83 -23.02 -0.05
C ALA A 165 -3.33 -23.68 1.26
N VAL A 166 -4.26 -24.03 2.15
CA VAL A 166 -3.97 -24.66 3.46
C VAL A 166 -3.17 -25.96 3.29
N ALA A 167 -3.45 -26.74 2.25
CA ALA A 167 -2.74 -27.99 1.97
C ALA A 167 -1.24 -27.75 1.68
N THR A 168 -0.92 -26.74 0.87
CA THR A 168 0.48 -26.39 0.55
C THR A 168 1.26 -25.99 1.79
N TRP A 169 0.66 -25.16 2.64
CA TRP A 169 1.24 -24.77 3.92
C TRP A 169 1.44 -25.96 4.86
N ASN A 170 0.48 -26.89 4.89
CA ASN A 170 0.61 -28.08 5.68
C ASN A 170 1.82 -28.92 5.22
N ASP A 171 1.98 -29.13 3.92
CA ASP A 171 3.11 -29.88 3.37
C ASP A 171 4.46 -29.21 3.70
N GLU A 172 4.57 -27.89 3.51
CA GLU A 172 5.79 -27.11 3.78
C GLU A 172 6.18 -27.08 5.27
N LEU A 173 5.18 -27.05 6.15
CA LEU A 173 5.37 -27.02 7.60
C LEU A 173 5.43 -28.42 8.23
N GLY A 174 5.18 -29.47 7.47
CA GLY A 174 5.15 -30.85 7.95
C GLY A 174 3.94 -31.11 8.88
N LEU A 175 2.78 -30.62 8.48
CA LEU A 175 1.50 -30.73 9.17
C LEU A 175 0.51 -31.65 8.42
N PRO A 176 -0.45 -32.25 9.14
CA PRO A 176 -0.51 -32.28 10.59
C PRO A 176 0.55 -33.25 11.14
N ARG A 177 1.08 -32.96 12.34
CA ARG A 177 2.01 -33.88 13.02
C ARG A 177 1.28 -35.18 13.36
N LYS A 178 2.00 -36.30 13.46
CA LYS A 178 1.42 -37.59 13.91
C LYS A 178 0.54 -37.38 15.15
N GLY A 179 -0.73 -37.74 15.05
CA GLY A 179 -1.72 -37.64 16.13
C GLY A 179 -2.55 -36.35 16.16
N LEU A 180 -2.31 -35.40 15.26
CA LEU A 180 -3.20 -34.27 15.00
C LEU A 180 -3.99 -34.58 13.72
N GLU A 181 -5.31 -34.58 13.79
CA GLU A 181 -6.18 -34.69 12.63
C GLU A 181 -7.19 -33.54 12.68
N PHE A 182 -7.30 -32.78 11.60
CA PHE A 182 -8.25 -31.69 11.43
C PHE A 182 -9.36 -32.20 10.49
N LYS A 183 -10.52 -32.60 11.04
CA LYS A 183 -11.56 -33.36 10.32
C LYS A 183 -12.74 -32.51 9.86
N ASP A 184 -13.06 -31.42 10.57
CA ASP A 184 -14.25 -30.59 10.31
C ASP A 184 -13.90 -29.15 9.88
N ASP A 185 -14.89 -28.35 9.45
CA ASP A 185 -14.68 -26.94 9.07
C ASP A 185 -14.19 -26.08 10.25
N ASP A 186 -14.59 -26.38 11.49
CA ASP A 186 -14.02 -25.76 12.69
C ASP A 186 -12.56 -26.17 12.93
N ASP A 187 -12.11 -27.29 12.34
CA ASP A 187 -10.70 -27.68 12.37
C ASP A 187 -9.86 -26.97 11.31
N LYS A 188 -10.46 -26.36 10.26
CA LYS A 188 -9.72 -25.46 9.36
C LYS A 188 -9.20 -24.22 10.08
N LYS A 189 -9.96 -23.69 11.04
CA LYS A 189 -9.54 -22.57 11.89
C LYS A 189 -8.34 -22.96 12.74
N LYS A 190 -8.40 -24.13 13.39
CA LYS A 190 -7.28 -24.66 14.19
C LYS A 190 -6.06 -24.98 13.32
N ALA A 191 -6.28 -25.51 12.12
CA ALA A 191 -5.21 -25.78 11.16
C ALA A 191 -4.51 -24.48 10.74
N LYS A 192 -5.25 -23.43 10.37
CA LYS A 192 -4.69 -22.10 10.05
C LYS A 192 -3.94 -21.50 11.25
N ALA A 193 -4.50 -21.59 12.46
CA ALA A 193 -3.83 -21.10 13.66
C ALA A 193 -2.52 -21.86 13.95
N GLU A 194 -2.47 -23.17 13.70
CA GLU A 194 -1.26 -23.98 13.87
C GLU A 194 -0.21 -23.68 12.79
N ILE A 195 -0.64 -23.46 11.53
CA ILE A 195 0.22 -22.99 10.43
C ILE A 195 0.84 -21.64 10.82
N TYR A 196 0.04 -20.68 11.28
CA TYR A 196 0.51 -19.38 11.75
C TYR A 196 1.54 -19.52 12.87
N ARG A 197 1.23 -20.31 13.90
CA ARG A 197 2.12 -20.53 15.05
C ARG A 197 3.49 -21.08 14.63
N ILE A 198 3.53 -22.05 13.72
CA ILE A 198 4.78 -22.66 13.26
C ILE A 198 5.54 -21.74 12.30
N ALA A 199 4.86 -21.07 11.37
CA ALA A 199 5.48 -20.12 10.46
C ALA A 199 6.15 -18.97 11.22
N ARG A 200 5.48 -18.43 12.24
CA ARG A 200 6.02 -17.41 13.15
C ARG A 200 7.23 -17.92 13.96
N ALA A 201 7.17 -19.15 14.45
CA ALA A 201 8.29 -19.75 15.18
C ALA A 201 9.53 -19.96 14.31
N ARG A 202 9.35 -20.37 13.04
CA ARG A 202 10.46 -20.59 12.08
C ARG A 202 11.12 -19.29 11.61
N SER A 203 10.37 -18.19 11.59
CA SER A 203 10.85 -16.87 11.13
C SER A 203 11.54 -16.05 12.23
N GLY A 204 11.52 -16.51 13.49
CA GLY A 204 12.22 -15.85 14.60
C GLY A 204 11.41 -14.75 15.29
N SER A 205 10.31 -14.27 14.70
CA SER A 205 9.41 -13.25 15.28
C SER A 205 8.53 -13.82 16.38
N THR A 206 9.13 -14.34 17.45
CA THR A 206 8.46 -14.99 18.58
C THR A 206 8.19 -14.00 19.73
N VAL A 207 7.32 -14.36 20.68
CA VAL A 207 7.13 -13.57 21.91
C VAL A 207 8.46 -13.23 22.61
N PRO A 208 9.38 -14.18 22.84
CA PRO A 208 10.70 -13.86 23.40
C PRO A 208 11.51 -12.85 22.58
N HIS A 209 11.41 -12.89 21.25
CA HIS A 209 12.12 -11.93 20.40
C HIS A 209 11.60 -10.50 20.61
N PHE A 210 10.27 -10.30 20.59
CA PHE A 210 9.68 -8.99 20.84
C PHE A 210 9.87 -8.54 22.30
N GLN A 211 9.88 -9.47 23.25
CA GLN A 211 10.22 -9.16 24.65
C GLN A 211 11.66 -8.66 24.77
N ASN A 212 12.62 -9.25 24.07
CA ASN A 212 14.00 -8.74 24.07
C ASN A 212 14.09 -7.32 23.50
N ILE A 213 13.28 -6.98 22.48
CA ILE A 213 13.22 -5.60 21.96
C ILE A 213 12.68 -4.67 23.04
N ILE A 214 11.56 -5.02 23.69
CA ILE A 214 10.99 -4.27 24.82
C ILE A 214 12.06 -4.01 25.91
N ASP A 215 12.80 -5.05 26.28
CA ASP A 215 13.84 -4.97 27.31
C ASP A 215 15.00 -4.04 26.91
N LEU A 216 15.36 -3.98 25.62
CA LEU A 216 16.38 -3.05 25.11
C LEU A 216 15.99 -1.58 25.30
N PHE A 217 14.70 -1.27 25.23
CA PHE A 217 14.16 0.06 25.47
C PHE A 217 13.87 0.34 26.96
N GLY A 218 14.14 -0.63 27.84
CA GLY A 218 13.92 -0.48 29.29
C GLY A 218 12.44 -0.36 29.68
N LEU A 219 11.55 -0.88 28.83
CA LEU A 219 10.11 -0.74 28.99
C LEU A 219 9.55 -1.86 29.86
N ASN A 220 8.63 -1.51 30.76
CA ASN A 220 7.83 -2.50 31.48
C ASN A 220 6.63 -2.91 30.61
N ALA A 221 6.81 -3.87 29.72
CA ALA A 221 5.75 -4.31 28.81
C ALA A 221 5.68 -5.84 28.65
N GLU A 222 4.48 -6.33 28.30
CA GLU A 222 4.18 -7.74 28.05
C GLU A 222 3.69 -7.93 26.60
N VAL A 223 4.22 -8.95 25.92
CA VAL A 223 3.73 -9.37 24.59
C VAL A 223 2.68 -10.48 24.73
N VAL A 224 1.45 -10.18 24.31
CA VAL A 224 0.29 -11.05 24.38
C VAL A 224 -0.12 -11.51 22.99
N GLU A 225 -0.30 -12.82 22.79
CA GLU A 225 -0.80 -13.37 21.52
C GLU A 225 -2.30 -13.65 21.60
N TYR A 226 -3.06 -13.23 20.58
CA TYR A 226 -4.52 -13.43 20.54
C TYR A 226 -4.92 -14.89 20.75
N TRP A 227 -4.24 -15.82 20.07
CA TRP A 227 -4.56 -17.25 20.15
C TRP A 227 -4.36 -17.86 21.55
N LYS A 228 -3.51 -17.26 22.40
CA LYS A 228 -3.30 -17.72 23.78
C LYS A 228 -4.28 -17.08 24.75
N GLN A 229 -4.55 -15.79 24.57
CA GLN A 229 -5.29 -14.97 25.54
C GLN A 229 -6.31 -14.06 24.83
N PRO A 230 -7.30 -14.62 24.10
CA PRO A 230 -8.22 -13.82 23.28
C PRO A 230 -9.08 -12.85 24.11
N ASN A 231 -9.31 -13.18 25.38
CA ASN A 231 -10.10 -12.36 26.30
C ASN A 231 -9.41 -11.03 26.69
N ARG A 232 -8.09 -10.90 26.47
CA ARG A 232 -7.36 -9.65 26.75
C ARG A 232 -7.46 -8.64 25.62
N PHE A 233 -7.89 -9.06 24.44
CA PHE A 233 -8.01 -8.18 23.29
C PHE A 233 -9.34 -7.42 23.32
N PRO A 234 -9.37 -6.19 22.77
CA PRO A 234 -10.60 -5.43 22.56
C PRO A 234 -11.65 -6.23 21.76
N ASP A 235 -12.93 -5.95 22.00
CA ASP A 235 -14.02 -6.68 21.35
C ASP A 235 -13.99 -6.53 19.82
N TRP A 236 -13.55 -5.37 19.30
CA TRP A 236 -13.41 -5.17 17.85
C TRP A 236 -12.43 -6.15 17.20
N VAL A 237 -11.41 -6.62 17.92
CA VAL A 237 -10.46 -7.63 17.41
C VAL A 237 -11.16 -8.98 17.30
N LYS A 238 -12.01 -9.31 18.28
CA LYS A 238 -12.77 -10.57 18.30
C LYS A 238 -13.78 -10.61 17.15
N ASP A 239 -14.36 -9.46 16.82
CA ASP A 239 -15.32 -9.30 15.73
C ASP A 239 -14.70 -9.55 14.34
N LEU A 240 -13.36 -9.52 14.21
CA LEU A 240 -12.63 -9.86 12.98
C LEU A 240 -12.61 -11.37 12.68
N GLY A 241 -13.10 -12.22 13.57
CA GLY A 241 -13.19 -13.67 13.34
C GLY A 241 -11.82 -14.32 13.15
N GLU A 242 -11.57 -14.87 11.95
CA GLU A 242 -10.31 -15.58 11.64
C GLU A 242 -9.10 -14.65 11.57
N ASP A 243 -9.29 -13.38 11.23
CA ASP A 243 -8.18 -12.42 11.11
C ASP A 243 -7.63 -12.02 12.49
N ALA A 244 -8.40 -12.26 13.56
CA ALA A 244 -7.99 -11.99 14.94
C ALA A 244 -6.73 -12.76 15.35
N TYR A 245 -6.49 -13.95 14.76
CA TYR A 245 -5.30 -14.77 15.05
C TYR A 245 -3.97 -14.11 14.63
N MET A 246 -4.02 -13.11 13.76
CA MET A 246 -2.85 -12.33 13.33
C MET A 246 -2.41 -11.31 14.38
N TYR A 247 -3.27 -11.02 15.37
CA TYR A 247 -3.01 -9.95 16.31
C TYR A 247 -2.12 -10.37 17.47
N VAL A 248 -1.16 -9.50 17.73
CA VAL A 248 -0.27 -9.52 18.87
C VAL A 248 -0.44 -8.18 19.56
N MET A 249 -0.67 -8.20 20.85
CA MET A 249 -0.77 -6.98 21.64
C MET A 249 0.51 -6.80 22.45
N ILE A 250 1.04 -5.59 22.48
CA ILE A 250 2.09 -5.19 23.40
C ILE A 250 1.42 -4.31 24.46
N GLU A 251 1.28 -4.85 25.66
CA GLU A 251 0.76 -4.13 26.80
C GLU A 251 1.92 -3.44 27.52
N ILE A 252 1.97 -2.11 27.43
CA ILE A 252 2.96 -1.27 28.11
C ILE A 252 2.36 -0.81 29.43
N HIS A 253 3.03 -1.13 30.53
CA HIS A 253 2.62 -0.82 31.88
C HIS A 253 3.47 0.33 32.42
N ASP A 254 3.07 1.56 32.10
CA ASP A 254 3.73 2.78 32.55
C ASP A 254 2.73 3.68 33.27
N SER A 255 3.01 3.94 34.54
CA SER A 255 2.17 4.74 35.44
C SER A 255 1.95 6.19 35.00
N GLU A 256 2.72 6.70 34.03
CA GLU A 256 2.58 8.05 33.51
C GLU A 256 1.65 8.16 32.29
N ILE A 257 1.10 7.05 31.76
CA ILE A 257 0.29 7.05 30.52
C ILE A 257 -1.19 6.79 30.83
N GLU A 258 -2.09 7.63 30.30
CA GLU A 258 -3.54 7.35 30.32
C GLU A 258 -3.90 6.20 29.37
N GLN A 259 -4.76 5.28 29.82
CA GLN A 259 -5.14 4.08 29.08
C GLN A 259 -5.68 4.39 27.68
N THR A 260 -4.99 3.91 26.64
CA THR A 260 -5.35 4.12 25.25
C THR A 260 -5.07 2.87 24.41
N PHE A 261 -5.99 2.52 23.50
CA PHE A 261 -5.87 1.40 22.57
C PHE A 261 -5.69 1.93 21.15
N PHE A 262 -4.71 1.40 20.41
CA PHE A 262 -4.45 1.80 19.02
C PHE A 262 -4.43 0.59 18.07
N ASP A 263 -5.11 0.73 16.93
CA ASP A 263 -5.05 -0.20 15.80
C ASP A 263 -4.22 0.43 14.67
N CYS A 264 -3.18 -0.27 14.23
CA CYS A 264 -2.31 0.22 13.16
C CYS A 264 -2.94 0.10 11.76
N ASN A 265 -4.16 -0.45 11.60
CA ASN A 265 -4.68 -0.87 10.29
C ASN A 265 -6.12 -0.49 9.91
N SER A 266 -6.89 0.24 10.73
CA SER A 266 -8.24 0.69 10.35
C SER A 266 -8.29 2.17 9.97
N ALA A 267 -8.93 2.45 8.84
CA ALA A 267 -8.94 3.73 8.15
C ALA A 267 -9.61 4.87 8.95
N CYS A 268 -8.87 5.96 9.19
CA CYS A 268 -9.36 7.34 9.34
C CYS A 268 -8.16 8.32 9.20
N ASP A 269 -8.31 9.36 8.37
CA ASP A 269 -7.32 10.38 8.00
C ASP A 269 -6.92 11.36 9.13
N ASP A 270 -7.16 11.05 10.39
CA ASP A 270 -6.73 11.89 11.51
C ASP A 270 -6.27 11.01 12.66
N TYR A 271 -4.95 10.85 12.81
CA TYR A 271 -4.15 10.96 14.05
C TYR A 271 -2.70 10.60 13.74
N LEU A 272 -2.00 11.52 13.06
CA LEU A 272 -0.57 11.66 13.28
C LEU A 272 -0.36 11.93 14.79
N SER A 273 0.62 11.24 15.38
CA SER A 273 1.34 11.62 16.61
C SER A 273 0.74 11.29 17.98
N PHE A 274 0.56 10.00 18.29
CA PHE A 274 0.92 9.56 19.64
C PHE A 274 1.59 8.17 19.62
N TRP A 275 2.79 8.10 19.03
CA TRP A 275 3.73 7.04 19.40
C TRP A 275 4.27 7.46 20.75
N TRP A 276 3.91 6.74 21.81
CA TRP A 276 4.43 7.06 23.13
C TRP A 276 5.96 6.92 23.13
N ASN A 277 6.47 5.94 22.39
CA ASN A 277 7.91 5.76 22.19
C ASN A 277 8.21 5.43 20.72
N GLU A 278 8.49 6.47 19.94
CA GLU A 278 8.60 6.39 18.49
C GLU A 278 9.65 5.37 18.02
N ASN A 279 10.79 5.34 18.72
CA ASN A 279 11.91 4.47 18.39
C ASN A 279 11.60 2.99 18.71
N PHE A 280 10.89 2.74 19.81
CA PHE A 280 10.47 1.40 20.18
C PHE A 280 9.45 0.84 19.17
N GLU A 281 8.40 1.61 18.89
CA GLU A 281 7.34 1.20 17.97
C GLU A 281 7.90 0.98 16.56
N SER A 282 8.82 1.83 16.11
CA SER A 282 9.57 1.64 14.86
C SER A 282 10.39 0.35 14.82
N ALA A 283 11.06 0.00 15.93
CA ALA A 283 11.87 -1.21 16.00
C ALA A 283 11.01 -2.47 15.93
N ILE A 284 9.86 -2.48 16.63
CA ILE A 284 8.87 -3.57 16.52
C ILE A 284 8.32 -3.66 15.10
N ASP A 285 7.99 -2.52 14.49
CA ASP A 285 7.44 -2.45 13.14
C ASP A 285 8.43 -2.85 12.05
N PHE A 286 9.73 -2.66 12.27
CA PHE A 286 10.78 -3.13 11.36
C PHE A 286 10.89 -4.66 11.37
N ASP A 287 10.79 -5.29 12.55
CA ASP A 287 10.93 -6.74 12.73
C ASP A 287 9.59 -7.50 12.64
N LYS A 288 8.46 -6.80 12.44
CA LYS A 288 7.15 -7.45 12.26
C LYS A 288 7.08 -8.19 10.94
N LEU A 289 6.53 -9.40 10.98
CA LEU A 289 6.21 -10.13 9.76
C LEU A 289 4.98 -9.49 9.11
N ALA A 290 4.94 -9.51 7.77
CA ALA A 290 3.82 -8.95 7.01
C ALA A 290 2.43 -9.50 7.37
N HIS A 291 2.38 -10.70 7.98
CA HIS A 291 1.14 -11.36 8.40
C HIS A 291 0.86 -11.25 9.91
N VAL A 292 1.65 -10.46 10.65
CA VAL A 292 1.44 -10.19 12.08
C VAL A 292 0.96 -8.74 12.21
N LYS A 293 -0.10 -8.53 12.97
CA LYS A 293 -0.62 -7.20 13.29
C LYS A 293 -0.36 -6.89 14.76
N PHE A 294 0.14 -5.69 15.04
CA PHE A 294 0.38 -5.23 16.40
C PHE A 294 -0.74 -4.32 16.88
N ILE A 295 -1.07 -4.46 18.16
CA ILE A 295 -1.87 -3.50 18.93
C ILE A 295 -0.98 -3.03 20.07
N TYR A 296 -0.85 -1.72 20.24
CA TYR A 296 -0.19 -1.15 21.39
C TYR A 296 -1.25 -0.73 22.39
N LEU A 297 -1.10 -1.21 23.62
CA LEU A 297 -1.99 -0.90 24.73
C LEU A 297 -1.16 -0.28 25.85
N TYR A 298 -1.35 1.02 26.07
CA TYR A 298 -0.69 1.76 27.13
C TYR A 298 -1.58 1.73 28.38
N LYS A 299 -1.02 1.36 29.55
CA LYS A 299 -1.73 1.17 30.82
C LYS A 299 -0.96 1.70 32.02
#